data_AF-A0A7D8YUK5-F1
#
_entry.id   AF-A0A7D8YUK5-F1
#
_cell.length_a   1.000
_cell.length_b   1.000
_cell.length_c   1.000
_cell.angle_alpha   90.00
_cell.angle_beta   90.00
_cell.angle_gamma   90.00
#
_symmetry.space_group_name_H-M   'P 1'
#
loop_
_entity.id
_entity.type
_entity.pdbx_description
1 polymer ?
#
loop_
_entity_poly.entity_id
_entity_poly.type
_entity_poly.pdbx_seq_one_letter_code
_entity_poly.pdbx_strand_id
1 'polypeptide(L)'
;MWKLEGTGMARERIDPDAVLCEGCGYEIGGLGEGYAANACPECGRALADSMPGHRKGSPLQREPGRGPGAICRTWWRVVRHPWRVWDEVQPAESGELASRARVLRLCTNAMAVLPVLALLVSVVYAESITPVAAALRWMVPLLAGFFVLLEVLCRIESIGIRTIGRQRGWRVTPGVARAVIAHASVGWLLAAVLIAGGFWLGRWFQGLVGVGRPLPAGDWLGAIVETAPLLFPAVGFLIGMLVFEALVYVGVRRMRFVNRVPAGGEADLAVLDEPRP
;
A
#
# COMPACT_ATOMS: atom_id res chain seq x y z
N MET A 1 -14.68 -17.02 -38.37
CA MET A 1 -15.59 -16.36 -37.43
C MET A 1 -16.03 -17.41 -36.42
N TRP A 2 -15.25 -17.61 -35.35
CA TRP A 2 -15.50 -18.66 -34.36
C TRP A 2 -16.44 -18.10 -33.28
N LYS A 3 -17.70 -18.54 -33.31
CA LYS A 3 -18.63 -18.38 -32.19
C LYS A 3 -18.14 -19.30 -31.08
N LEU A 4 -17.55 -18.72 -30.03
CA LEU A 4 -17.40 -19.39 -28.76
C LEU A 4 -18.80 -19.46 -28.14
N GLU A 5 -19.52 -20.54 -28.42
CA GLU A 5 -20.68 -20.97 -27.64
C GLU A 5 -20.17 -21.41 -26.27
N GLY A 6 -19.84 -20.42 -25.44
CA GLY A 6 -19.46 -20.61 -24.06
C GLY A 6 -20.71 -20.94 -23.26
N THR A 7 -21.06 -22.22 -23.20
CA THR A 7 -21.65 -22.78 -21.99
C THR A 7 -20.86 -22.23 -20.83
N GLY A 8 -21.55 -21.51 -19.93
CA GLY A 8 -20.92 -20.94 -18.74
C GLY A 8 -20.37 -22.09 -17.91
N MET A 9 -19.14 -22.51 -18.18
CA MET A 9 -18.33 -23.25 -17.23
C MET A 9 -18.25 -22.32 -16.04
N ALA A 10 -19.08 -22.60 -15.04
CA ALA A 10 -18.92 -22.05 -13.71
C ALA A 10 -17.44 -22.21 -13.42
N ARG A 11 -16.70 -21.09 -13.39
CA ARG A 11 -15.24 -21.10 -13.22
C ARG A 11 -14.97 -22.04 -12.07
N GLU A 12 -14.40 -23.20 -12.40
CA GLU A 12 -14.14 -24.24 -11.43
C GLU A 12 -13.35 -23.57 -10.33
N ARG A 13 -13.89 -23.63 -9.12
CA ARG A 13 -13.37 -22.84 -8.01
C ARG A 13 -12.00 -23.43 -7.72
N ILE A 14 -10.94 -22.69 -8.05
CA ILE A 14 -9.57 -23.11 -7.77
C ILE A 14 -9.51 -23.53 -6.30
N ASP A 15 -9.07 -24.78 -6.07
CA ASP A 15 -8.91 -25.33 -4.73
C ASP A 15 -8.10 -24.33 -3.88
N PRO A 16 -8.54 -23.93 -2.68
CA PRO A 16 -7.79 -23.00 -1.84
C PRO A 16 -6.36 -23.43 -1.51
N ASP A 17 -6.07 -24.73 -1.58
CA ASP A 17 -4.80 -25.35 -1.20
C ASP A 17 -3.97 -25.82 -2.41
N ALA A 18 -4.51 -25.73 -3.63
CA ALA A 18 -3.74 -25.98 -4.86
C ALA A 18 -2.55 -25.01 -4.96
N VAL A 19 -1.37 -25.54 -5.25
CA VAL A 19 -0.16 -24.72 -5.50
C VAL A 19 -0.25 -24.17 -6.92
N LEU A 20 -0.24 -22.85 -7.07
CA LEU A 20 -0.34 -22.17 -8.36
C LEU A 20 0.99 -21.52 -8.75
N CYS A 21 1.25 -21.39 -10.05
CA CYS A 21 2.29 -20.49 -10.52
C CYS A 21 1.89 -19.04 -10.20
N GLU A 22 2.72 -18.32 -9.43
CA GLU A 22 2.39 -16.95 -8.99
C GLU A 22 2.32 -15.94 -10.16
N GLY A 23 2.89 -16.28 -11.32
CA GLY A 23 2.85 -15.46 -12.54
C GLY A 23 1.53 -15.56 -13.31
N CYS A 24 1.17 -16.77 -13.72
CA CYS A 24 0.04 -17.02 -14.62
C CYS A 24 -1.19 -17.62 -13.94
N GLY A 25 -1.05 -18.22 -12.75
CA GLY A 25 -2.14 -18.89 -12.04
C GLY A 25 -2.36 -20.36 -12.42
N TYR A 26 -1.48 -20.94 -13.26
CA TYR A 26 -1.52 -22.36 -13.62
C TYR A 26 -1.27 -23.24 -12.40
N GLU A 27 -2.01 -24.33 -12.24
CA GLU A 27 -1.80 -25.27 -11.14
C GLU A 27 -0.51 -26.06 -11.34
N ILE A 28 0.42 -25.93 -10.40
CA ILE A 28 1.73 -26.59 -10.42
C ILE A 28 1.85 -27.69 -9.36
N GLY A 29 0.80 -27.92 -8.56
CA GLY A 29 0.73 -29.06 -7.65
C GLY A 29 0.88 -30.38 -8.43
N GLY A 30 1.77 -31.25 -7.98
CA GLY A 30 2.01 -32.55 -8.63
C GLY A 30 2.90 -32.52 -9.88
N LEU A 31 3.34 -31.35 -10.34
CA LEU A 31 4.48 -31.25 -11.27
C LEU A 31 5.76 -31.59 -10.48
N GLY A 32 6.00 -32.87 -10.23
CA GLY A 32 7.14 -33.35 -9.48
C GLY A 32 8.48 -33.03 -10.14
N GLU A 33 9.58 -33.39 -9.47
CA GLU A 33 10.97 -33.22 -9.93
C GLU A 33 11.27 -33.82 -11.32
N GLY A 34 10.39 -34.69 -11.81
CA GLY A 34 10.47 -35.28 -13.16
C GLY A 34 10.07 -34.34 -14.30
N TYR A 35 9.54 -33.14 -14.02
CA TYR A 35 9.25 -32.17 -15.09
C TYR A 35 10.56 -31.49 -15.53
N ALA A 36 11.09 -31.92 -16.67
CA ALA A 36 12.46 -31.66 -17.14
C ALA A 36 12.91 -30.18 -17.16
N ALA A 37 11.99 -29.23 -17.14
CA ALA A 37 12.29 -27.80 -17.21
C ALA A 37 12.33 -27.08 -15.84
N ASN A 38 11.86 -27.69 -14.74
CA ASN A 38 11.68 -27.02 -13.44
C ASN A 38 10.97 -25.65 -13.56
N ALA A 39 10.09 -25.52 -14.57
CA ALA A 39 9.43 -24.29 -14.96
C ALA A 39 7.94 -24.54 -15.26
N CYS A 40 7.14 -23.51 -15.05
CA CYS A 40 5.72 -23.51 -15.37
C CYS A 40 5.50 -23.69 -16.88
N PRO A 41 4.68 -24.65 -17.32
CA PRO A 41 4.46 -24.92 -18.75
C PRO A 41 3.78 -23.76 -19.48
N GLU A 42 3.02 -22.91 -18.77
CA GLU A 42 2.28 -21.81 -19.39
C GLU A 42 3.12 -20.53 -19.59
N CYS A 43 3.94 -20.17 -18.61
CA CYS A 43 4.66 -18.88 -18.64
C CYS A 43 6.18 -18.99 -18.49
N GLY A 44 6.72 -20.21 -18.35
CA GLY A 44 8.15 -20.47 -18.21
C GLY A 44 8.76 -20.01 -16.88
N ARG A 45 7.97 -19.51 -15.92
CA ARG A 45 8.48 -19.12 -14.59
C ARG A 45 9.00 -20.35 -13.84
N ALA A 46 10.17 -20.24 -13.21
CA ALA A 46 10.71 -21.31 -12.38
C ALA A 46 9.71 -21.72 -11.28
N LEU A 47 9.55 -23.02 -11.06
CA LEU A 47 8.62 -23.54 -10.04
C LEU A 47 9.03 -23.08 -8.64
N ALA A 48 10.34 -23.06 -8.35
CA ALA A 48 10.91 -22.57 -7.10
C ALA A 48 10.47 -21.13 -6.74
N ASP A 49 10.31 -20.25 -7.75
CA ASP A 49 9.87 -18.86 -7.55
C ASP A 49 8.38 -18.74 -7.20
N SER A 50 7.62 -19.82 -7.35
CA SER A 50 6.20 -19.87 -6.99
C SER A 50 5.95 -20.64 -5.68
N MET A 51 6.97 -21.25 -5.08
CA MET A 51 6.79 -22.01 -3.85
C MET A 51 6.51 -21.08 -2.65
N PRO A 52 5.64 -21.47 -1.69
CA PRO A 52 5.28 -20.62 -0.54
C PRO A 52 6.48 -20.05 0.24
N GLY A 53 7.59 -20.79 0.32
CA GLY A 53 8.82 -20.37 1.03
C GLY A 53 9.68 -19.35 0.29
N HIS A 54 9.43 -19.07 -1.00
CA HIS A 54 10.26 -18.14 -1.78
C HIS A 54 10.21 -16.70 -1.24
N ARG A 55 9.03 -16.28 -0.76
CA ARG A 55 8.77 -14.94 -0.25
C ARG A 55 9.41 -14.77 1.13
N LYS A 56 10.55 -14.09 1.18
CA LYS A 56 11.29 -13.84 2.44
C LYS A 56 10.61 -12.83 3.38
N GLY A 57 9.69 -12.02 2.87
CA GLY A 57 9.03 -10.93 3.58
C GLY A 57 9.73 -9.58 3.45
N SER A 58 9.00 -8.49 3.69
CA SER A 58 9.56 -7.13 3.77
C SER A 58 10.53 -6.96 4.96
N PRO A 59 11.33 -5.89 5.03
CA PRO A 59 12.22 -5.65 6.18
C PRO A 59 11.49 -5.74 7.54
N LEU A 60 10.28 -5.19 7.64
CA LEU A 60 9.47 -5.31 8.85
C LEU A 60 8.96 -6.74 9.12
N GLN A 61 8.68 -7.53 8.07
CA GLN A 61 8.29 -8.93 8.22
C GLN A 61 9.46 -9.83 8.60
N ARG A 62 10.70 -9.50 8.23
CA ARG A 62 11.88 -10.33 8.54
C ARG A 62 12.49 -10.04 9.89
N GLU A 63 12.41 -8.80 10.34
CA GLU A 63 13.16 -8.31 11.50
C GLU A 63 12.20 -7.72 12.55
N PRO A 64 11.32 -8.55 13.17
CA PRO A 64 10.50 -8.09 14.28
C PRO A 64 11.39 -7.50 15.38
N GLY A 65 11.00 -6.37 15.95
CA GLY A 65 11.70 -5.79 17.10
C GLY A 65 12.90 -4.89 16.77
N ARG A 66 13.33 -4.74 15.51
CA ARG A 66 14.35 -3.73 15.12
C ARG A 66 13.83 -2.28 15.09
N GLY A 67 12.70 -2.03 15.76
CA GLY A 67 12.15 -0.70 16.01
C GLY A 67 11.76 0.06 14.73
N PRO A 68 11.76 1.40 14.79
CA PRO A 68 11.28 2.26 13.69
C PRO A 68 12.14 2.15 12.43
N GLY A 69 13.41 1.73 12.52
CA GLY A 69 14.30 1.57 11.37
C GLY A 69 13.78 0.55 10.35
N ALA A 70 13.15 -0.55 10.79
CA ALA A 70 12.56 -1.54 9.90
C ALA A 70 11.34 -0.99 9.13
N ILE A 71 10.55 -0.13 9.78
CA ILE A 71 9.41 0.57 9.16
C ILE A 71 9.92 1.53 8.07
N CYS A 72 10.88 2.39 8.39
CA CYS A 72 11.46 3.33 7.43
C CYS A 72 12.10 2.63 6.23
N ARG A 73 12.85 1.53 6.45
CA ARG A 73 13.39 0.71 5.36
C ARG A 73 12.29 0.10 4.50
N THR A 74 11.18 -0.32 5.11
CA THR A 74 10.03 -0.86 4.38
C THR A 74 9.39 0.22 3.51
N TRP A 75 9.10 1.40 4.04
CA TRP A 75 8.57 2.54 3.26
C TRP A 75 9.49 2.92 2.10
N TRP A 76 10.78 3.07 2.37
CA TRP A 76 11.77 3.42 1.35
C TRP A 76 11.80 2.39 0.21
N ARG A 77 11.82 1.09 0.53
CA ARG A 77 11.83 0.04 -0.48
C ARG A 77 10.53 0.00 -1.28
N VAL A 78 9.37 0.18 -0.64
CA VAL A 78 8.06 0.19 -1.33
C VAL A 78 7.99 1.33 -2.34
N VAL A 79 8.44 2.54 -1.97
CA VAL A 79 8.43 3.70 -2.86
C VAL A 79 9.45 3.55 -4.00
N ARG A 80 10.68 3.10 -3.68
CA ARG A 80 11.79 3.05 -4.64
C ARG A 80 11.72 1.86 -5.59
N HIS A 81 11.29 0.70 -5.11
CA HIS A 81 11.33 -0.57 -5.83
C HIS A 81 10.07 -1.42 -5.59
N PRO A 82 8.86 -0.90 -5.90
CA PRO A 82 7.62 -1.56 -5.53
C PRO A 82 7.53 -2.99 -6.06
N TRP A 83 7.88 -3.22 -7.33
CA TRP A 83 7.86 -4.56 -7.93
C TRP A 83 8.67 -5.60 -7.14
N ARG A 84 9.92 -5.27 -6.76
CA ARG A 84 10.77 -6.20 -5.99
C ARG A 84 10.21 -6.46 -4.60
N VAL A 85 9.68 -5.43 -3.95
CA VAL A 85 9.07 -5.61 -2.62
C VAL A 85 7.87 -6.55 -2.69
N TRP A 86 7.01 -6.39 -3.70
CA TRP A 86 5.84 -7.25 -3.84
C TRP A 86 6.17 -8.68 -4.27
N ASP A 87 7.36 -8.94 -4.81
CA ASP A 87 7.85 -10.31 -5.03
C ASP A 87 8.37 -10.95 -3.72
N GLU A 88 8.77 -10.13 -2.74
CA GLU A 88 9.30 -10.60 -1.45
C GLU A 88 8.22 -10.69 -0.35
N VAL A 89 7.22 -9.81 -0.34
CA VAL A 89 6.23 -9.70 0.74
C VAL A 89 5.45 -11.00 0.92
N GLN A 90 5.32 -11.42 2.18
CA GLN A 90 4.49 -12.56 2.56
C GLN A 90 3.03 -12.13 2.80
N PRO A 91 2.04 -12.98 2.46
CA PRO A 91 0.64 -12.71 2.77
C PRO A 91 0.41 -12.72 4.28
N ALA A 92 -0.37 -11.76 4.78
CA ALA A 92 -0.61 -11.59 6.21
C ALA A 92 -1.83 -12.40 6.70
N GLU A 93 -1.90 -13.71 6.43
CA GLU A 93 -3.08 -14.58 6.68
C GLU A 93 -3.51 -14.58 8.16
N SER A 94 -2.60 -14.80 9.10
CA SER A 94 -2.91 -14.89 10.54
C SER A 94 -1.67 -14.60 11.40
N GLY A 95 -1.83 -14.69 12.74
CA GLY A 95 -0.73 -14.64 13.70
C GLY A 95 0.13 -13.38 13.64
N GLU A 96 1.44 -13.58 13.62
CA GLU A 96 2.41 -12.49 13.72
C GLU A 96 2.49 -11.62 12.46
N LEU A 97 2.35 -12.21 11.27
CA LEU A 97 2.37 -11.44 10.02
C LEU A 97 1.16 -10.50 9.93
N ALA A 98 0.00 -10.97 10.41
CA ALA A 98 -1.21 -10.16 10.52
C ALA A 98 -1.03 -8.96 11.47
N SER A 99 -0.42 -9.17 12.63
CA SER A 99 -0.15 -8.09 13.59
C SER A 99 0.89 -7.11 13.04
N ARG A 100 1.96 -7.59 12.41
CA ARG A 100 2.99 -6.74 11.77
C ARG A 100 2.43 -5.88 10.64
N ALA A 101 1.58 -6.43 9.77
CA ALA A 101 0.89 -5.65 8.74
C ALA A 101 -0.04 -4.57 9.35
N ARG A 102 -0.72 -4.90 10.45
CA ARG A 102 -1.54 -3.91 11.19
C ARG A 102 -0.66 -2.80 11.79
N VAL A 103 0.44 -3.15 12.44
CA VAL A 103 1.39 -2.19 13.02
C VAL A 103 1.94 -1.26 11.94
N LEU A 104 2.41 -1.81 10.80
CA LEU A 104 2.87 -1.01 9.66
C LEU A 104 1.82 0.02 9.26
N ARG A 105 0.58 -0.42 9.02
CA ARG A 105 -0.50 0.47 8.60
C ARG A 105 -0.79 1.56 9.63
N LEU A 106 -0.96 1.18 10.90
CA LEU A 106 -1.25 2.13 11.98
C LEU A 106 -0.13 3.15 12.16
N CYS A 107 1.13 2.71 12.13
CA CYS A 107 2.28 3.61 12.21
C CYS A 107 2.34 4.54 11.00
N THR A 108 2.12 4.06 9.78
CA THR A 108 2.10 4.91 8.58
C THR A 108 0.99 5.96 8.67
N ASN A 109 -0.23 5.56 9.06
CA ASN A 109 -1.36 6.47 9.19
C ASN A 109 -1.14 7.49 10.31
N ALA A 110 -0.57 7.09 11.44
CA ALA A 110 -0.20 8.00 12.52
C ALA A 110 0.88 9.00 12.09
N MET A 111 1.89 8.55 11.32
CA MET A 111 2.92 9.44 10.79
C MET A 111 2.37 10.40 9.73
N ALA A 112 1.36 10.00 8.94
CA ALA A 112 0.68 10.88 8.00
C ALA A 112 -0.11 12.01 8.70
N VAL A 113 -0.49 11.82 9.97
CA VAL A 113 -1.15 12.88 10.76
C VAL A 113 -0.16 13.98 11.17
N LEU A 114 1.13 13.66 11.34
CA LEU A 114 2.13 14.61 11.87
C LEU A 114 2.36 15.85 10.97
N PRO A 115 2.54 15.74 9.64
CA PRO A 115 2.65 16.93 8.77
C PRO A 115 1.39 17.79 8.81
N VAL A 116 0.20 17.18 8.90
CA VAL A 116 -1.07 17.90 9.00
C VAL A 116 -1.16 18.62 10.35
N LEU A 117 -0.77 17.98 11.44
CA LEU A 117 -0.67 18.61 12.75
C LEU A 117 0.29 19.81 12.72
N ALA A 118 1.50 19.64 12.19
CA ALA A 118 2.48 20.72 12.08
C ALA A 118 1.94 21.91 11.27
N LEU A 119 1.25 21.63 10.17
CA LEU A 119 0.56 22.63 9.37
C LEU A 119 -0.49 23.39 10.20
N LEU A 120 -1.41 22.67 10.86
CA LEU A 120 -2.45 23.30 11.67
C LEU A 120 -1.87 24.16 12.81
N VAL A 121 -0.84 23.66 13.49
CA VAL A 121 -0.13 24.41 14.55
C VAL A 121 0.44 25.71 13.97
N SER A 122 1.09 25.66 12.82
CA SER A 122 1.69 26.84 12.20
C SER A 122 0.66 27.91 11.82
N VAL A 123 -0.51 27.51 11.32
CA VAL A 123 -1.60 28.42 10.97
C VAL A 123 -2.15 29.09 12.23
N VAL A 124 -2.38 28.32 13.30
CA VAL A 124 -2.85 28.86 14.59
C VAL A 124 -1.87 29.88 15.17
N TYR A 125 -0.56 29.58 15.15
CA TYR A 125 0.46 30.50 15.66
C TYR A 125 0.57 31.78 14.83
N ALA A 126 0.47 31.69 13.51
CA ALA A 126 0.58 32.84 12.62
C ALA A 126 -0.57 33.84 12.79
N GLU A 127 -1.80 33.36 12.99
CA GLU A 127 -2.98 34.21 13.05
C GLU A 127 -3.25 34.78 14.46
N SER A 128 -2.56 34.29 15.51
CA SER A 128 -2.47 34.88 16.87
C SER A 128 -3.76 35.44 17.53
N ILE A 129 -4.95 34.90 17.21
CA ILE A 129 -6.24 35.35 17.78
C ILE A 129 -6.76 34.44 18.91
N THR A 130 -6.31 33.19 18.99
CA THR A 130 -6.85 32.21 19.96
C THR A 130 -5.79 31.71 20.94
N PRO A 131 -6.10 31.60 22.25
CA PRO A 131 -5.19 30.96 23.20
C PRO A 131 -4.91 29.52 22.78
N VAL A 132 -3.66 29.06 22.94
CA VAL A 132 -3.20 27.71 22.54
C VAL A 132 -4.14 26.60 23.02
N ALA A 133 -4.68 26.73 24.25
CA ALA A 133 -5.64 25.78 24.80
C ALA A 133 -6.94 25.66 23.98
N ALA A 134 -7.45 26.77 23.45
CA ALA A 134 -8.65 26.77 22.60
C ALA A 134 -8.38 26.13 21.23
N ALA A 135 -7.20 26.36 20.66
CA ALA A 135 -6.81 25.71 19.41
C ALA A 135 -6.65 24.19 19.57
N LEU A 136 -5.97 23.74 20.63
CA LEU A 136 -5.79 22.32 20.92
C LEU A 136 -7.12 21.58 21.09
N ARG A 137 -8.13 22.21 21.70
CA ARG A 137 -9.48 21.64 21.87
C ARG A 137 -10.11 21.21 20.54
N TRP A 138 -9.86 21.95 19.46
CA TRP A 138 -10.39 21.63 18.12
C TRP A 138 -9.44 20.76 17.29
N MET A 139 -8.13 20.92 17.46
CA MET A 139 -7.13 20.16 16.71
C MET A 139 -7.16 18.66 17.04
N VAL A 140 -7.29 18.29 18.32
CA VAL A 140 -7.31 16.88 18.74
C VAL A 140 -8.42 16.07 18.06
N PRO A 141 -9.71 16.46 18.10
CA PRO A 141 -10.76 15.71 17.43
C PRO A 141 -10.62 15.71 15.90
N LEU A 142 -10.09 16.78 15.30
CA LEU A 142 -9.82 16.83 13.86
C LEU A 142 -8.75 15.81 13.44
N LEU A 143 -7.64 15.73 14.18
CA LEU A 143 -6.56 14.77 13.90
C LEU A 143 -6.99 13.33 14.15
N ALA A 144 -7.76 13.09 15.22
CA ALA A 144 -8.37 11.80 15.48
C ALA A 144 -9.35 11.41 14.36
N GLY A 145 -10.20 12.34 13.92
CA GLY A 145 -11.12 12.14 12.80
C GLY A 145 -10.38 11.82 11.50
N PHE A 146 -9.28 12.53 11.20
CA PHE A 146 -8.45 12.27 10.04
C PHE A 146 -7.79 10.89 10.10
N PHE A 147 -7.26 10.49 11.25
CA PHE A 147 -6.71 9.14 11.45
C PHE A 147 -7.76 8.05 11.23
N VAL A 148 -8.96 8.22 11.81
CA VAL A 148 -10.08 7.27 11.63
C VAL A 148 -10.50 7.21 10.17
N LEU A 149 -10.57 8.35 9.47
CA LEU A 149 -10.88 8.41 8.05
C LEU A 149 -9.90 7.58 7.22
N LEU A 150 -8.58 7.73 7.44
CA LEU A 150 -7.56 6.93 6.74
C LEU A 150 -7.72 5.42 7.00
N GLU A 151 -8.04 5.04 8.23
CA GLU A 151 -8.31 3.63 8.56
C GLU A 151 -9.57 3.10 7.85
N VAL A 152 -10.62 3.91 7.75
CA VAL A 152 -11.85 3.55 7.03
C VAL A 152 -11.57 3.39 5.54
N LEU A 153 -10.87 4.35 4.91
CA LEU A 153 -10.48 4.28 3.50
C LEU A 153 -9.65 3.02 3.20
N CYS A 154 -8.67 2.70 4.05
CA CYS A 154 -7.89 1.46 3.93
C CYS A 154 -8.75 0.19 4.05
N ARG A 155 -9.81 0.21 4.87
CA ARG A 155 -10.74 -0.92 4.98
C ARG A 155 -11.61 -1.07 3.74
N ILE A 156 -12.14 0.04 3.21
CA ILE A 156 -12.92 0.06 1.97
C ILE A 156 -12.08 -0.52 0.84
N GLU A 157 -10.84 -0.07 0.71
CA GLU A 157 -9.94 -0.55 -0.35
C GLU A 157 -9.62 -2.04 -0.20
N SER A 158 -9.39 -2.51 1.04
CA SER A 158 -9.22 -3.93 1.32
C SER A 158 -10.42 -4.79 0.91
N ILE A 159 -11.64 -4.25 0.95
CA ILE A 159 -12.84 -4.93 0.47
C ILE A 159 -12.88 -4.88 -1.06
N GLY A 160 -12.60 -3.72 -1.66
CA GLY A 160 -12.56 -3.50 -3.11
C GLY A 160 -11.64 -4.49 -3.83
N ILE A 161 -10.37 -4.59 -3.40
CA ILE A 161 -9.39 -5.49 -4.04
C ILE A 161 -9.80 -6.97 -3.95
N ARG A 162 -10.50 -7.38 -2.89
CA ARG A 162 -10.98 -8.77 -2.75
C ARG A 162 -12.16 -9.03 -3.67
N THR A 163 -13.08 -8.08 -3.78
CA THR A 163 -14.23 -8.17 -4.67
C THR A 163 -13.77 -8.23 -6.14
N ILE A 164 -12.88 -7.32 -6.54
CA ILE A 164 -12.27 -7.32 -7.88
C ILE A 164 -11.48 -8.62 -8.11
N GLY A 165 -10.73 -9.08 -7.12
CA GLY A 165 -9.99 -10.34 -7.18
C GLY A 165 -10.93 -11.53 -7.48
N ARG A 166 -12.03 -11.63 -6.74
CA ARG A 166 -13.07 -12.68 -6.98
C ARG A 166 -13.66 -12.60 -8.38
N GLN A 167 -14.03 -11.40 -8.85
CA GLN A 167 -14.59 -11.21 -10.19
C GLN A 167 -13.61 -11.60 -11.31
N ARG A 168 -12.30 -11.41 -11.07
CA ARG A 168 -11.23 -11.74 -12.03
C ARG A 168 -10.67 -13.16 -11.88
N GLY A 169 -11.18 -13.96 -10.94
CA GLY A 169 -10.64 -15.30 -10.66
C GLY A 169 -9.25 -15.28 -10.02
N TRP A 170 -8.85 -14.16 -9.42
CA TRP A 170 -7.60 -14.04 -8.67
C TRP A 170 -7.76 -14.57 -7.24
N ARG A 171 -6.74 -15.24 -6.72
CA ARG A 171 -6.67 -15.72 -5.33
C ARG A 171 -6.20 -14.62 -4.37
N VAL A 172 -6.95 -13.52 -4.31
CA VAL A 172 -6.68 -12.40 -3.37
C VAL A 172 -7.33 -12.71 -2.01
N THR A 173 -6.56 -13.35 -1.12
CA THR A 173 -7.03 -13.70 0.23
C THR A 173 -7.09 -12.46 1.15
N PRO A 174 -7.77 -12.52 2.31
CA PRO A 174 -7.72 -11.44 3.29
C PRO A 174 -6.30 -11.14 3.80
N GLY A 175 -5.41 -12.14 3.78
CA GLY A 175 -3.99 -11.97 4.13
C GLY A 175 -3.23 -11.17 3.08
N VAL A 176 -3.42 -11.50 1.80
CA VAL A 176 -2.87 -10.72 0.67
C VAL A 176 -3.38 -9.28 0.72
N ALA A 177 -4.69 -9.10 0.88
CA ALA A 177 -5.30 -7.77 0.94
C ALA A 177 -4.70 -6.90 2.06
N ARG A 178 -4.57 -7.45 3.27
CA ARG A 178 -3.93 -6.73 4.39
C ARG A 178 -2.47 -6.39 4.12
N ALA A 179 -1.69 -7.31 3.57
CA ALA A 179 -0.30 -7.07 3.24
C ALA A 179 -0.17 -5.95 2.19
N VAL A 180 -0.98 -5.99 1.13
CA VAL A 180 -0.99 -4.95 0.09
C VAL A 180 -1.34 -3.58 0.67
N ILE A 181 -2.45 -3.46 1.40
CA ILE A 181 -2.88 -2.17 1.96
C ILE A 181 -1.88 -1.63 3.00
N ALA A 182 -1.32 -2.50 3.84
CA ALA A 182 -0.35 -2.07 4.86
C ALA A 182 0.92 -1.46 4.27
N HIS A 183 1.43 -2.00 3.16
CA HIS A 183 2.63 -1.45 2.52
C HIS A 183 2.29 -0.27 1.59
N ALA A 184 1.15 -0.32 0.90
CA ALA A 184 0.70 0.77 0.02
C ALA A 184 0.33 2.05 0.80
N SER A 185 -0.03 1.96 2.08
CA SER A 185 -0.40 3.12 2.91
C SER A 185 0.69 4.19 3.01
N VAL A 186 1.93 3.90 2.62
CA VAL A 186 2.99 4.92 2.47
C VAL A 186 2.60 6.04 1.49
N GLY A 187 1.68 5.78 0.55
CA GLY A 187 1.09 6.81 -0.29
C GLY A 187 0.35 7.90 0.50
N TRP A 188 -0.31 7.55 1.63
CA TRP A 188 -0.94 8.53 2.51
C TRP A 188 0.08 9.38 3.27
N LEU A 189 1.22 8.81 3.66
CA LEU A 189 2.33 9.56 4.24
C LEU A 189 2.88 10.57 3.23
N LEU A 190 3.06 10.16 1.98
CA LEU A 190 3.47 11.06 0.89
C LEU A 190 2.43 12.16 0.66
N ALA A 191 1.14 11.83 0.65
CA ALA A 191 0.05 12.79 0.53
C ALA A 191 0.15 13.87 1.62
N ALA A 192 0.32 13.48 2.89
CA ALA A 192 0.42 14.40 4.02
C ALA A 192 1.63 15.34 3.90
N VAL A 193 2.79 14.82 3.48
CA VAL A 193 4.00 15.63 3.25
C VAL A 193 3.77 16.63 2.11
N LEU A 194 3.15 16.21 1.00
CA LEU A 194 2.86 17.08 -0.13
C LEU A 194 1.78 18.13 0.18
N ILE A 195 0.78 17.79 1.01
CA ILE A 195 -0.21 18.75 1.51
C ILE A 195 0.49 19.85 2.31
N ALA A 196 1.29 19.48 3.32
CA ALA A 196 1.99 20.43 4.16
C ALA A 196 3.00 21.27 3.36
N GLY A 197 3.81 20.62 2.51
CA GLY A 197 4.78 21.29 1.65
C GLY A 197 4.10 22.19 0.61
N GLY A 198 2.99 21.76 0.02
CA GLY A 198 2.20 22.54 -0.93
C GLY A 198 1.62 23.80 -0.29
N PHE A 199 1.17 23.72 0.96
CA PHE A 199 0.65 24.89 1.68
C PHE A 199 1.75 25.94 1.87
N TRP A 200 2.92 25.52 2.36
CA TRP A 200 4.06 26.43 2.56
C TRP A 200 4.57 27.01 1.25
N LEU A 201 4.62 26.20 0.19
CA LEU A 201 4.98 26.67 -1.15
C LEU A 201 3.96 27.70 -1.67
N GLY A 202 2.66 27.50 -1.40
CA GLY A 202 1.62 28.44 -1.76
C GLY A 202 1.74 29.77 -1.01
N ARG A 203 2.01 29.73 0.30
CA ARG A 203 2.27 30.93 1.13
C ARG A 203 3.53 31.66 0.67
N TRP A 204 4.60 30.94 0.35
CA TRP A 204 5.83 31.51 -0.19
C TRP A 204 5.59 32.18 -1.55
N PHE A 205 4.85 31.51 -2.44
CA PHE A 205 4.46 32.05 -3.74
C PHE A 205 3.62 33.33 -3.61
N GLN A 206 2.67 33.37 -2.66
CA GLN A 206 1.95 34.59 -2.31
C GLN A 206 2.86 35.71 -1.83
N GLY A 207 3.84 35.42 -0.97
CA GLY A 207 4.81 36.40 -0.52
C GLY A 207 5.65 36.96 -1.67
N LEU A 208 6.10 36.11 -2.59
CA LEU A 208 6.88 36.55 -3.75
C LEU A 208 6.09 37.48 -4.68
N VAL A 209 4.83 37.16 -4.95
CA VAL A 209 4.00 37.94 -5.89
C VAL A 209 3.33 39.14 -5.21
N GLY A 210 3.02 39.03 -3.92
CA GLY A 210 2.26 40.02 -3.14
C GLY A 210 3.08 41.12 -2.46
N VAL A 211 4.42 41.07 -2.51
CA VAL A 211 5.25 42.18 -1.99
C VAL A 211 5.10 43.41 -2.91
N GLY A 212 4.19 44.30 -2.52
CA GLY A 212 4.18 45.71 -2.92
C GLY A 212 3.34 46.09 -4.14
N ARG A 213 2.47 45.21 -4.67
CA ARG A 213 1.60 45.58 -5.80
C ARG A 213 0.16 45.09 -5.61
N PRO A 214 -0.84 45.99 -5.55
CA PRO A 214 -2.23 45.58 -5.72
C PRO A 214 -2.37 44.98 -7.12
N LEU A 215 -2.79 43.71 -7.20
CA LEU A 215 -3.08 43.08 -8.47
C LEU A 215 -4.34 43.75 -9.07
N PRO A 216 -4.35 44.09 -10.37
CA PRO A 216 -5.52 44.70 -10.99
C PRO A 216 -6.75 43.79 -10.83
N ALA A 217 -7.90 44.39 -10.47
CA ALA A 217 -9.16 43.65 -10.43
C ALA A 217 -9.44 43.03 -11.82
N GLY A 218 -9.65 41.71 -11.85
CA GLY A 218 -9.86 40.95 -13.09
C GLY A 218 -8.63 40.20 -13.62
N ASP A 219 -7.47 40.28 -12.95
CA ASP A 219 -6.31 39.48 -13.30
C ASP A 219 -6.46 38.04 -12.80
N TRP A 220 -6.59 37.08 -13.74
CA TRP A 220 -6.67 35.65 -13.45
C TRP A 220 -5.44 35.15 -12.67
N LEU A 221 -4.29 35.80 -12.83
CA LEU A 221 -3.08 35.46 -12.10
C LEU A 221 -3.24 35.76 -10.60
N GLY A 222 -3.92 36.85 -10.24
CA GLY A 222 -4.19 37.18 -8.85
C GLY A 222 -5.08 36.16 -8.16
N ALA A 223 -6.12 35.69 -8.85
CA ALA A 223 -6.97 34.61 -8.33
C ALA A 223 -6.17 33.31 -8.08
N ILE A 224 -5.22 32.96 -8.95
CA ILE A 224 -4.34 31.79 -8.74
C ILE A 224 -3.41 31.99 -7.54
N VAL A 225 -2.79 33.17 -7.42
CA VAL A 225 -1.88 33.49 -6.32
C VAL A 225 -2.62 33.45 -4.98
N GLU A 226 -3.80 34.06 -4.91
CA GLU A 226 -4.65 34.07 -3.71
C GLU A 226 -5.12 32.67 -3.32
N THR A 227 -5.39 31.80 -4.29
CA THR A 227 -5.85 30.42 -4.04
C THR A 227 -4.71 29.39 -3.92
N ALA A 228 -3.45 29.78 -4.15
CA ALA A 228 -2.32 28.85 -4.15
C ALA A 228 -2.16 28.02 -2.85
N PRO A 229 -2.34 28.58 -1.63
CA PRO A 229 -2.28 27.80 -0.38
C PRO A 229 -3.39 26.76 -0.25
N LEU A 230 -4.44 26.80 -1.07
CA LEU A 230 -5.47 25.77 -1.15
C LEU A 230 -5.22 24.81 -2.31
N LEU A 231 -4.86 25.35 -3.49
CA LEU A 231 -4.66 24.57 -4.70
C LEU A 231 -3.47 23.61 -4.58
N PHE A 232 -2.32 24.08 -4.07
CA PHE A 232 -1.12 23.23 -3.98
C PHE A 232 -1.29 22.06 -3.00
N PRO A 233 -1.88 22.22 -1.80
CA PRO A 233 -2.23 21.07 -0.98
C PRO A 233 -3.19 20.09 -1.64
N ALA A 234 -4.21 20.58 -2.36
CA ALA A 234 -5.16 19.71 -3.06
C ALA A 234 -4.46 18.88 -4.14
N VAL A 235 -3.56 19.49 -4.92
CA VAL A 235 -2.72 18.76 -5.89
C VAL A 235 -1.81 17.76 -5.18
N GLY A 236 -1.20 18.13 -4.06
CA GLY A 236 -0.37 17.24 -3.25
C GLY A 236 -1.13 16.01 -2.73
N PHE A 237 -2.37 16.21 -2.27
CA PHE A 237 -3.27 15.13 -1.88
C PHE A 237 -3.57 14.18 -3.04
N LEU A 238 -3.93 14.73 -4.22
CA LEU A 238 -4.24 13.93 -5.41
C LEU A 238 -3.04 13.09 -5.87
N ILE A 239 -1.83 13.67 -5.84
CA ILE A 239 -0.59 12.94 -6.16
C ILE A 239 -0.39 11.79 -5.16
N GLY A 240 -0.51 12.05 -3.86
CA GLY A 240 -0.33 11.00 -2.84
C GLY A 240 -1.38 9.88 -2.92
N MET A 241 -2.64 10.23 -3.20
CA MET A 241 -3.70 9.27 -3.48
C MET A 241 -3.39 8.43 -4.73
N LEU A 242 -2.93 9.06 -5.82
CA LEU A 242 -2.53 8.35 -7.04
C LEU A 242 -1.36 7.38 -6.78
N VAL A 243 -0.40 7.77 -5.95
CA VAL A 243 0.70 6.88 -5.52
C VAL A 243 0.18 5.71 -4.70
N PHE A 244 -0.74 5.94 -3.76
CA PHE A 244 -1.39 4.86 -3.00
C PHE A 244 -2.06 3.86 -3.95
N GLU A 245 -2.91 4.34 -4.87
CA GLU A 245 -3.62 3.50 -5.85
C GLU A 245 -2.65 2.72 -6.75
N ALA A 246 -1.59 3.38 -7.24
CA ALA A 246 -0.57 2.72 -8.05
C ALA A 246 0.12 1.59 -7.28
N LEU A 247 0.45 1.81 -6.00
CA LEU A 247 1.07 0.79 -5.15
C LEU A 247 0.11 -0.38 -4.87
N VAL A 248 -1.17 -0.10 -4.62
CA VAL A 248 -2.22 -1.13 -4.46
C VAL A 248 -2.34 -1.95 -5.75
N TYR A 249 -2.44 -1.29 -6.90
CA TYR A 249 -2.54 -1.95 -8.20
C TYR A 249 -1.35 -2.89 -8.47
N VAL A 250 -0.12 -2.41 -8.26
CA VAL A 250 1.09 -3.23 -8.43
C VAL A 250 1.09 -4.39 -7.44
N GLY A 251 0.75 -4.14 -6.16
CA GLY A 251 0.69 -5.15 -5.12
C GLY A 251 -0.30 -6.26 -5.44
N VAL A 252 -1.55 -5.93 -5.80
CA VAL A 252 -2.56 -6.91 -6.22
C VAL A 252 -2.10 -7.69 -7.45
N ARG A 253 -1.54 -7.01 -8.46
CA ARG A 253 -1.09 -7.67 -9.70
C ARG A 253 0.02 -8.68 -9.45
N ARG A 254 0.94 -8.41 -8.51
CA ARG A 254 2.05 -9.29 -8.15
C ARG A 254 1.66 -10.37 -7.14
N MET A 255 0.65 -10.13 -6.31
CA MET A 255 0.23 -11.05 -5.26
C MET A 255 -1.05 -11.84 -5.57
N ARG A 256 -1.61 -11.72 -6.78
CA ARG A 256 -2.92 -12.29 -7.15
C ARG A 256 -3.03 -13.82 -7.08
N PHE A 257 -1.91 -14.54 -7.13
CA PHE A 257 -1.85 -16.00 -7.11
C PHE A 257 -0.87 -16.53 -6.06
N VAL A 258 -0.63 -15.75 -5.00
CA VAL A 258 0.31 -16.13 -3.95
C VAL A 258 -0.15 -17.40 -3.26
N ASN A 259 0.78 -18.33 -3.11
CA ASN A 259 0.52 -19.59 -2.43
C ASN A 259 0.57 -19.41 -0.91
N ARG A 260 -0.25 -20.20 -0.23
CA ARG A 260 -0.29 -20.23 1.24
C ARG A 260 0.78 -21.19 1.75
N VAL A 261 1.35 -20.86 2.89
CA VAL A 261 2.10 -21.83 3.69
C VAL A 261 1.07 -22.72 4.37
N PRO A 262 1.07 -24.05 4.15
CA PRO A 262 0.15 -24.96 4.84
C PRO A 262 0.32 -24.83 6.36
N ALA A 263 -0.79 -24.76 7.10
CA ALA A 263 -0.77 -24.52 8.55
C ALA A 263 -0.06 -25.64 9.36
N GLY A 264 0.26 -26.78 8.73
CA GLY A 264 1.04 -27.88 9.31
C GLY A 264 2.41 -28.13 8.66
N GLY A 265 2.81 -27.35 7.65
CA GLY A 265 3.97 -27.64 6.80
C GLY A 265 5.33 -27.20 7.33
N GLU A 266 5.38 -26.46 8.45
CA GLU A 266 6.66 -26.06 9.06
C GLU A 266 7.47 -27.29 9.55
N ALA A 267 6.78 -28.38 9.90
CA ALA A 267 7.42 -29.64 10.28
C ALA A 267 7.94 -30.44 9.06
N ASP A 268 7.22 -30.43 7.94
CA ASP A 268 7.59 -31.23 6.74
C ASP A 268 8.61 -30.54 5.82
N LEU A 269 8.64 -29.20 5.78
CA LEU A 269 9.64 -28.49 4.98
C LEU A 269 11.05 -28.56 5.57
N ALA A 270 11.18 -28.75 6.89
CA ALA A 270 12.48 -29.01 7.53
C ALA A 270 13.09 -30.36 7.10
N VAL A 271 12.25 -31.31 6.66
CA VAL A 271 12.69 -32.64 6.21
C VAL A 271 13.27 -32.61 4.79
N LEU A 272 12.96 -31.59 3.99
CA LEU A 272 13.46 -31.46 2.62
C LEU A 272 14.78 -30.67 2.51
N ASP A 273 15.16 -29.92 3.54
CA ASP A 273 16.42 -29.17 3.60
C ASP A 273 17.55 -29.94 4.31
N GLU A 274 17.31 -31.15 4.83
CA GLU A 274 18.40 -32.02 5.29
C GLU A 274 19.13 -32.62 4.08
N PRO A 275 20.43 -32.35 3.89
CA PRO A 275 21.21 -33.01 2.85
C PRO A 275 21.22 -34.51 3.15
N ARG A 276 20.56 -35.30 2.30
CA ARG A 276 20.66 -36.76 2.38
C ARG A 276 22.13 -37.14 2.14
N PRO A 277 22.75 -37.92 3.05
CA PRO A 277 24.16 -38.31 2.96
C PRO A 277 24.46 -39.17 1.72
#